data_AF-A0A0F9GRF7-F1
#
_entry.id   AF-A0A0F9GRF7-F1
#
_cell.length_a   1.000
_cell.length_b   1.000
_cell.length_c   1.000
_cell.angle_alpha   90.00
_cell.angle_beta   90.00
_cell.angle_gamma   90.00
#
_symmetry.space_group_name_H-M   'P 1'
#
loop_
_entity.id
_entity.type
_entity.pdbx_description
1 polymer ?
#
loop_
_entity_poly.entity_id
_entity_poly.type
_entity_poly.pdbx_seq_one_letter_code
_entity_poly.pdbx_strand_id
1 'polypeptide(L)'
;MRKQTKLWSTKSGEKIRICDMGDKHLLNTIKLLDNFAKHKEHQARKAGYSALRFLSGEQAILDIENELEHLEEGGIDPNEICPLYDNLIEEALRRNII
;
A
#
# COMPACT_ATOMS: atom_id res chain seq x y z
N MET A 1 7.75 7.11 24.36
CA MET A 1 7.11 6.35 23.27
C MET A 1 7.10 4.86 23.63
N ARG A 2 5.96 4.17 23.52
CA ARG A 2 5.85 2.73 23.84
C ARG A 2 6.42 1.90 22.66
N LYS A 3 7.08 0.77 22.95
CA LYS A 3 7.58 -0.15 21.91
C LYS A 3 6.40 -0.76 21.12
N GLN A 4 6.56 -0.88 19.80
CA GLN A 4 5.57 -1.51 18.92
C GLN A 4 5.55 -3.03 19.10
N THR A 5 4.47 -3.59 19.64
CA THR A 5 4.37 -5.02 19.96
C THR A 5 3.63 -5.84 18.92
N LYS A 6 3.09 -5.20 17.86
CA LYS A 6 2.42 -5.93 16.78
C LYS A 6 3.41 -6.85 16.05
N LEU A 7 2.87 -7.96 15.53
CA LEU A 7 3.62 -9.02 14.87
C LEU A 7 3.55 -8.85 13.35
N TRP A 8 4.72 -8.78 12.71
CA TRP A 8 4.89 -8.92 11.28
C TRP A 8 5.07 -10.40 10.92
N SER A 9 4.37 -10.86 9.88
CA SER A 9 4.54 -12.22 9.34
C SER A 9 5.37 -12.16 8.07
N THR A 10 6.50 -12.85 8.05
CA THR A 10 7.35 -12.98 6.88
C THR A 10 6.74 -13.92 5.85
N LYS A 11 7.31 -13.95 4.63
CA LYS A 11 6.87 -14.86 3.56
C LYS A 11 7.01 -16.34 3.93
N SER A 12 7.95 -16.70 4.81
CA SER A 12 8.13 -18.08 5.31
C SER A 12 7.15 -18.44 6.43
N GLY A 13 6.28 -17.52 6.85
CA GLY A 13 5.32 -17.72 7.94
C GLY A 13 5.90 -17.44 9.33
N GLU A 14 7.17 -17.06 9.43
CA GLU A 14 7.77 -16.63 10.70
C GLU A 14 7.16 -15.32 11.17
N LYS A 15 6.85 -15.23 12.47
CA LYS A 15 6.28 -14.05 13.11
C LYS A 15 7.35 -13.33 13.93
N ILE A 16 7.59 -12.07 13.62
CA ILE A 16 8.57 -11.21 14.27
C ILE A 16 7.84 -9.99 14.82
N ARG A 17 8.11 -9.55 16.05
CA ARG A 17 7.57 -8.26 16.51
C ARG A 17 8.19 -7.14 15.70
N ILE A 18 7.40 -6.14 15.33
CA ILE A 18 7.91 -5.00 14.55
C ILE A 18 9.09 -4.32 15.26
N CYS A 19 9.04 -4.19 16.60
CA CYS A 19 10.16 -3.66 17.38
C CYS A 19 11.44 -4.49 17.35
N ASP A 20 11.37 -5.77 16.96
CA ASP A 20 12.50 -6.69 16.90
C ASP A 20 13.03 -6.86 15.45
N MET A 21 12.37 -6.27 14.46
CA MET A 21 12.89 -6.25 13.09
C MET A 21 14.22 -5.48 13.05
N GLY A 22 15.20 -5.96 12.28
CA GLY A 22 16.39 -5.15 11.99
C GLY A 22 16.07 -4.00 11.05
N ASP A 23 16.80 -2.88 11.13
CA ASP A 23 16.51 -1.65 10.38
C ASP A 23 16.43 -1.87 8.87
N LYS A 24 17.37 -2.65 8.31
CA LYS A 24 17.35 -3.02 6.90
C LYS A 24 16.09 -3.80 6.52
N HIS A 25 15.64 -4.70 7.38
CA HIS A 25 14.40 -5.46 7.13
C HIS A 25 13.20 -4.52 7.20
N LEU A 26 13.11 -3.66 8.22
CA LEU A 26 12.03 -2.70 8.38
C LEU A 26 11.89 -1.77 7.17
N LEU A 27 12.99 -1.15 6.73
CA LEU A 27 13.02 -0.28 5.54
C LEU A 27 12.66 -1.01 4.26
N ASN A 28 13.20 -2.21 4.06
CA ASN A 28 12.88 -3.02 2.88
C ASN A 28 11.40 -3.42 2.86
N THR A 29 10.82 -3.72 4.02
CA THR A 29 9.40 -4.07 4.14
C THR A 29 8.52 -2.86 3.82
N ILE A 30 8.83 -1.67 4.36
CA ILE A 30 8.10 -0.43 4.04
C ILE A 30 8.15 -0.18 2.52
N LYS A 31 9.36 -0.17 1.94
CA LYS A 31 9.55 0.05 0.50
C LYS A 31 8.84 -1.00 -0.36
N LEU A 32 8.80 -2.25 0.09
CA LEU A 32 8.09 -3.32 -0.59
C LEU A 32 6.57 -3.02 -0.63
N LEU A 33 5.99 -2.59 0.49
CA LEU A 33 4.58 -2.25 0.59
C LEU A 33 4.23 -1.03 -0.29
N ASP A 34 5.08 0.00 -0.30
CA ASP A 34 4.92 1.16 -1.20
C ASP A 34 4.91 0.75 -2.66
N ASN A 35 5.83 -0.14 -3.05
CA ASN A 35 5.89 -0.64 -4.43
C ASN A 35 4.67 -1.48 -4.78
N PHE A 36 4.13 -2.26 -3.83
CA PHE A 36 2.88 -2.98 -4.04
C PHE A 36 1.70 -2.03 -4.23
N ALA A 37 1.63 -0.94 -3.47
CA ALA A 37 0.60 0.09 -3.65
C ALA A 37 0.65 0.71 -5.04
N LYS A 38 1.82 1.18 -5.46
CA LYS A 38 2.03 1.72 -6.81
C LYS A 38 1.71 0.70 -7.90
N HIS A 39 2.08 -0.57 -7.69
CA HIS A 39 1.76 -1.62 -8.66
C HIS A 39 0.24 -1.85 -8.76
N LYS A 40 -0.46 -1.91 -7.62
CA LYS A 40 -1.91 -2.13 -7.58
C LYS A 40 -2.66 -0.95 -8.20
N GLU A 41 -2.21 0.29 -7.94
CA GLU A 41 -2.72 1.51 -8.57
C GLU A 41 -2.56 1.43 -10.09
N HIS A 42 -1.36 1.09 -10.57
CA HIS A 42 -1.10 0.94 -12.00
C HIS A 42 -2.01 -0.12 -12.66
N GLN A 43 -2.23 -1.26 -12.00
CA GLN A 43 -3.15 -2.30 -12.49
C GLN A 43 -4.60 -1.80 -12.54
N ALA A 44 -5.05 -1.10 -11.49
CA ALA A 44 -6.39 -0.54 -11.43
C ALA A 44 -6.62 0.48 -12.55
N ARG A 45 -5.68 1.40 -12.77
CA ARG A 45 -5.73 2.40 -13.86
C ARG A 45 -5.77 1.73 -15.23
N LYS A 46 -4.89 0.75 -15.46
CA LYS A 46 -4.87 -0.02 -16.71
C LYS A 46 -6.21 -0.72 -16.96
N ALA A 47 -6.82 -1.28 -15.92
CA ALA A 47 -8.12 -1.93 -16.01
C ALA A 47 -9.23 -0.91 -16.34
N GLY A 48 -9.28 0.24 -15.66
CA GLY A 48 -10.27 1.30 -15.90
C GLY A 48 -10.18 1.85 -17.33
N TYR A 49 -8.98 2.23 -17.80
CA TYR A 49 -8.81 2.69 -19.19
C TYR A 49 -9.13 1.62 -20.23
N SER A 50 -8.89 0.35 -19.91
CA SER A 50 -9.31 -0.75 -20.78
C SER A 50 -10.83 -0.87 -20.83
N ALA A 51 -11.51 -0.72 -19.69
CA ALA A 51 -12.97 -0.83 -19.58
C ALA A 51 -13.69 0.29 -20.37
N LEU A 52 -13.18 1.52 -20.33
CA LEU A 52 -13.75 2.67 -21.07
C LEU A 52 -13.89 2.40 -22.58
N ARG A 53 -13.08 1.51 -23.16
CA ARG A 53 -13.18 1.15 -24.59
C ARG A 53 -14.39 0.29 -24.94
N PHE A 54 -14.98 -0.37 -23.95
CA PHE A 54 -16.05 -1.35 -24.15
C PHE A 54 -17.41 -0.88 -23.60
N LEU A 55 -17.42 0.23 -22.87
CA LEU A 55 -18.63 0.78 -22.28
C LEU A 55 -19.33 1.73 -23.25
N SER A 56 -20.65 1.68 -23.23
CA SER A 56 -21.51 2.52 -24.08
C SER A 56 -22.52 3.34 -23.28
N GLY A 57 -22.57 3.20 -21.95
CA GLY A 57 -23.46 3.97 -21.09
C GLY A 57 -22.74 5.17 -20.50
N GLU A 58 -23.29 6.38 -20.73
CA GLU A 58 -22.71 7.64 -20.24
C GLU A 58 -22.46 7.63 -18.73
N GLN A 59 -23.42 7.13 -17.94
CA GLN A 59 -23.25 7.01 -16.49
C GLN A 59 -22.11 6.06 -16.11
N ALA A 60 -21.99 4.91 -16.79
CA ALA A 60 -20.94 3.94 -16.51
C ALA A 60 -19.55 4.44 -16.92
N ILE A 61 -19.47 5.26 -17.97
CA ILE A 61 -18.24 5.95 -18.38
C ILE A 61 -17.83 6.97 -17.31
N LEU A 62 -18.76 7.83 -16.90
CA LEU A 62 -18.52 8.87 -15.91
C LEU A 62 -18.08 8.29 -14.55
N ASP A 63 -18.71 7.19 -14.11
CA ASP A 63 -18.34 6.51 -12.86
C ASP A 63 -16.87 6.04 -12.89
N ILE A 64 -16.43 5.45 -14.00
CA ILE A 64 -15.03 4.99 -14.15
C ILE A 64 -14.06 6.16 -14.31
N GLU A 65 -14.44 7.21 -15.04
CA GLU A 65 -13.61 8.42 -15.16
C GLU A 65 -13.38 9.07 -13.80
N ASN A 66 -14.42 9.18 -12.97
CA ASN A 66 -14.30 9.65 -11.60
C ASN A 66 -13.38 8.74 -10.77
N GLU A 67 -13.55 7.41 -10.83
CA GLU A 67 -12.67 6.49 -10.10
C GLU A 67 -11.19 6.60 -10.54
N LEU A 68 -10.94 6.78 -11.85
CA LEU A 68 -9.60 6.98 -12.39
C LEU A 68 -8.99 8.29 -11.88
N GLU A 69 -9.76 9.38 -11.84
CA GLU A 69 -9.30 10.67 -11.30
C GLU A 69 -8.93 10.55 -9.82
N HIS A 70 -9.77 9.89 -9.01
CA HIS A 70 -9.47 9.65 -7.59
C HIS A 70 -8.18 8.82 -7.40
N LEU A 71 -7.95 7.81 -8.25
CA LEU A 71 -6.73 7.02 -8.23
C LEU A 71 -5.49 7.82 -8.64
N GLU A 72 -5.62 8.78 -9.56
CA GLU A 72 -4.51 9.63 -10.00
C GLU A 72 -4.11 10.68 -8.96
N GLU A 73 -5.07 11.20 -8.21
CA GLU A 73 -4.81 12.19 -7.16
C GLU A 73 -4.34 11.55 -5.85
N GLY A 74 -4.98 10.44 -5.44
CA GLY A 74 -4.77 9.83 -4.12
C GLY A 74 -3.88 8.59 -4.11
N GLY A 75 -3.69 7.93 -5.25
CA GLY A 75 -3.04 6.61 -5.31
C GLY A 75 -3.80 5.55 -4.50
N ILE A 76 -3.09 4.49 -4.11
CA ILE A 76 -3.61 3.50 -3.16
C ILE A 76 -2.85 3.64 -1.84
N ASP A 77 -3.58 3.74 -0.74
CA ASP A 77 -2.98 3.76 0.61
C ASP A 77 -2.33 2.39 0.90
N PRO A 78 -1.02 2.33 1.23
CA PRO A 78 -0.36 1.10 1.64
C PRO A 78 -1.05 0.38 2.82
N ASN A 79 -1.81 1.08 3.67
CA ASN A 79 -2.60 0.46 4.74
C ASN A 79 -3.73 -0.44 4.22
N GLU A 80 -4.27 -0.19 3.02
CA GLU A 80 -5.23 -1.09 2.38
C GLU A 80 -4.60 -2.42 1.97
N ILE A 81 -3.28 -2.44 1.80
CA ILE A 81 -2.51 -3.64 1.45
C ILE A 81 -2.05 -4.34 2.71
N CYS A 82 -1.59 -3.57 3.70
CA CYS A 82 -1.18 -4.09 4.98
C CYS A 82 -1.61 -3.14 6.11
N PRO A 83 -2.58 -3.54 6.95
CA PRO A 83 -3.02 -2.75 8.11
C PRO A 83 -1.95 -2.50 9.19
N LEU A 84 -0.74 -3.03 9.00
CA LEU A 84 0.42 -2.80 9.87
C LEU A 84 1.37 -1.74 9.30
N TYR A 85 1.10 -1.18 8.13
CA TYR A 85 2.00 -0.24 7.46
C TYR A 85 2.32 0.97 8.36
N ASP A 86 1.31 1.61 8.95
CA ASP A 86 1.52 2.70 9.90
C ASP A 86 2.40 2.30 11.08
N ASN A 87 2.26 1.07 11.58
CA ASN A 87 3.08 0.61 12.70
C ASN A 87 4.54 0.36 12.32
N LEU A 88 4.82 0.03 11.05
CA LEU A 88 6.17 -0.05 10.51
C LEU A 88 6.77 1.35 10.37
N ILE A 89 6.00 2.32 9.87
CA ILE A 89 6.40 3.73 9.74
C ILE A 89 6.67 4.35 11.11
N GLU A 90 5.77 4.17 12.07
CA GLU A 90 5.95 4.62 13.46
C GLU A 90 7.25 4.08 14.06
N GLU A 91 7.54 2.80 13.83
CA GLU A 91 8.76 2.19 14.34
C GLU A 91 10.02 2.72 13.65
N ALA A 92 9.95 2.98 12.33
CA ALA A 92 11.06 3.56 11.58
C ALA A 92 11.33 5.01 12.02
N LEU A 93 10.29 5.82 12.21
CA LEU A 93 10.37 7.17 12.78
C LEU A 93 10.95 7.14 14.20
N ARG A 94 10.49 6.21 15.04
CA ARG A 94 11.00 6.03 16.42
C ARG A 94 12.49 5.72 16.43
N ARG A 95 13.02 5.09 15.38
CA ARG A 95 14.44 4.75 15.22
C ARG A 95 15.26 5.80 14.46
N ASN A 96 14.62 6.84 13.91
CA ASN A 96 15.24 7.84 13.04
C ASN A 96 15.93 7.23 11.81
N ILE A 97 15.30 6.25 11.16
CA ILE A 97 15.84 5.60 9.94
C ILE A 97 15.08 5.98 8.65
N ILE A 98 14.06 6.84 8.77
CA ILE A 98 13.36 7.54 7.69
C ILE A 98 13.15 9.00 8.05
#